data_AF-A0A2T5HFJ0-F1
#
_entry.id   AF-A0A2T5HFJ0-F1
#
_cell.length_a   1.000
_cell.length_b   1.000
_cell.length_c   1.000
_cell.angle_alpha   90.00
_cell.angle_beta   90.00
_cell.angle_gamma   90.00
#
_symmetry.space_group_name_H-M   'P 1'
#
loop_
_entity.id
_entity.type
_entity.pdbx_description
1 polymer ?
#
loop_
_entity_poly.entity_id
_entity_poly.type
_entity_poly.pdbx_seq_one_letter_code
_entity_poly.pdbx_strand_id
1 'polypeptide(L)'
;MQKFYVNGDGVCLGSIADATEEPPEGWIEVPYGPENSDQVWQFPDGPYGPSRSAAVNLETEWRDGELTVIARQLEAIEEAAAAAEEGEDPPADLLPGTRNKWLSYRTKVSAWKETNTAFPFGDRPVRPA
;
A
#
# COMPACT_ATOMS: atom_id res chain seq x y z
N MET A 1 -20.02 -29.61 -1.89
CA MET A 1 -19.85 -28.28 -2.54
C MET A 1 -19.74 -27.24 -1.44
N GLN A 2 -18.74 -26.36 -1.47
CA GLN A 2 -18.56 -25.31 -0.46
C GLN A 2 -19.38 -24.08 -0.83
N LYS A 3 -20.13 -23.52 0.12
CA LYS A 3 -20.90 -22.29 -0.05
C LYS A 3 -20.34 -21.21 0.86
N PHE A 4 -20.34 -19.97 0.39
CA PHE A 4 -19.83 -18.81 1.12
C PHE A 4 -20.98 -17.87 1.46
N TYR A 5 -20.88 -17.22 2.61
CA TYR A 5 -21.97 -16.39 3.13
C TYR A 5 -21.45 -15.04 3.61
N VAL A 6 -22.25 -14.01 3.37
CA VAL A 6 -22.05 -12.64 3.86
C VAL A 6 -23.31 -12.14 4.58
N ASN A 7 -23.19 -11.10 5.39
CA ASN A 7 -24.36 -10.39 5.92
C ASN A 7 -24.87 -9.33 4.92
N GLY A 8 -25.95 -8.61 5.28
CA GLY A 8 -26.52 -7.52 4.47
C GLY A 8 -25.58 -6.34 4.20
N ASP A 9 -24.48 -6.22 4.96
CA ASP A 9 -23.44 -5.20 4.75
C ASP A 9 -22.26 -5.73 3.90
N GLY A 10 -22.30 -7.00 3.47
CA GLY A 10 -21.28 -7.64 2.65
C GLY A 10 -20.09 -8.22 3.42
N VAL A 11 -20.14 -8.21 4.76
CA VAL A 11 -19.10 -8.80 5.62
C VAL A 11 -19.18 -10.31 5.56
N CYS A 12 -18.05 -10.97 5.31
CA CYS A 12 -17.97 -12.43 5.27
C CYS A 12 -18.30 -13.04 6.64
N LEU A 13 -19.28 -13.94 6.66
CA LEU A 13 -19.70 -14.70 7.83
C LEU A 13 -19.01 -16.07 7.89
N GLY A 14 -18.48 -16.53 6.75
CA GLY A 14 -17.72 -17.78 6.64
C GLY A 14 -18.16 -18.62 5.46
N SER A 15 -17.89 -19.92 5.56
CA SER A 15 -18.27 -20.90 4.55
C SER A 15 -18.73 -22.20 5.19
N ILE A 16 -19.64 -22.89 4.54
CA ILE A 16 -20.14 -24.20 4.98
C ILE A 16 -19.82 -25.21 3.89
N ALA A 17 -19.07 -26.25 4.26
CA ALA A 17 -18.81 -27.38 3.38
C ALA A 17 -20.04 -28.30 3.34
N ASP A 18 -20.42 -28.73 2.14
CA ASP A 18 -21.54 -29.66 1.92
C ASP A 18 -22.86 -29.17 2.53
N ALA A 19 -23.08 -27.85 2.45
CA ALA A 19 -24.31 -27.21 2.87
C ALA A 19 -25.52 -27.83 2.14
N THR A 20 -26.33 -28.54 2.91
CA THR A 20 -27.57 -29.21 2.48
C THR A 20 -28.82 -28.58 3.11
N GLU A 21 -28.62 -27.73 4.13
CA GLU A 21 -29.67 -27.01 4.85
C GLU A 21 -29.77 -25.55 4.37
N GLU A 22 -30.92 -24.92 4.63
CA GLU A 22 -31.06 -23.47 4.41
C GLU A 22 -30.11 -22.71 5.34
N PRO A 23 -29.46 -21.64 4.83
CA PRO A 23 -28.56 -20.86 5.67
C PRO A 23 -29.34 -20.13 6.78
N PRO A 24 -28.67 -19.76 7.88
CA PRO A 24 -29.30 -18.95 8.92
C PRO A 24 -29.92 -17.67 8.36
N GLU A 25 -30.97 -17.18 9.02
CA GLU A 25 -31.65 -15.95 8.62
C GLU A 25 -30.65 -14.77 8.53
N GLY A 26 -30.75 -14.00 7.44
CA GLY A 26 -29.87 -12.86 7.17
C GLY A 26 -28.52 -13.19 6.54
N TRP A 27 -28.21 -14.47 6.29
CA TRP A 27 -27.02 -14.89 5.55
C TRP A 27 -27.33 -14.92 4.06
N ILE A 28 -26.51 -14.21 3.27
CA ILE A 28 -26.64 -14.12 1.82
C ILE A 28 -25.54 -14.98 1.19
N GLU A 29 -25.93 -15.94 0.35
CA GLU A 29 -24.99 -16.82 -0.38
C GLU A 29 -24.25 -16.02 -1.47
N VAL A 30 -22.93 -16.16 -1.52
CA VAL A 30 -22.04 -15.55 -2.53
C VAL A 30 -21.17 -16.62 -3.21
N PRO A 31 -20.69 -16.39 -4.44
CA PRO A 31 -20.01 -17.43 -5.22
C PRO A 31 -18.62 -17.83 -4.70
N TYR A 32 -17.95 -16.98 -3.91
CA TYR A 32 -16.63 -17.23 -3.34
C TYR A 32 -16.42 -16.40 -2.07
N GLY A 33 -15.43 -16.77 -1.25
CA GLY A 33 -15.03 -16.00 -0.06
C GLY A 33 -13.98 -14.93 -0.35
N PRO A 34 -13.68 -14.04 0.61
CA PRO A 34 -12.69 -12.99 0.41
C PRO A 34 -11.27 -13.55 0.44
N GLU A 35 -10.33 -12.83 -0.18
CA GLU A 35 -8.89 -13.13 -0.08
C GLU A 35 -8.34 -12.70 1.30
N ASN A 36 -8.86 -11.60 1.84
CA ASN A 36 -8.51 -11.05 3.14
C ASN A 36 -9.77 -10.80 3.97
N SER A 37 -9.70 -11.08 5.27
CA SER A 37 -10.88 -11.03 6.15
C SER A 37 -11.54 -9.65 6.28
N ASP A 38 -10.82 -8.58 5.93
CA ASP A 38 -11.31 -7.19 5.99
C ASP A 38 -12.01 -6.74 4.71
N GLN A 39 -12.09 -7.59 3.67
CA GLN A 39 -12.80 -7.24 2.45
C GLN A 39 -14.31 -7.39 2.62
N VAL A 40 -15.04 -6.51 1.93
CA VAL A 40 -16.51 -6.43 1.94
C VAL A 40 -17.05 -6.72 0.55
N TRP A 41 -17.99 -7.66 0.44
CA TRP A 41 -18.70 -8.00 -0.79
C TRP A 41 -19.47 -6.79 -1.31
N GLN A 42 -19.34 -6.48 -2.60
CA GLN A 42 -19.97 -5.31 -3.19
C GLN A 42 -21.29 -5.70 -3.85
N PHE A 43 -22.40 -5.55 -3.14
CA PHE A 43 -23.71 -5.92 -3.70
C PHE A 43 -24.08 -5.14 -4.98
N PRO A 44 -24.93 -5.73 -5.85
CA PRO A 44 -25.55 -7.05 -5.71
C PRO A 44 -24.65 -8.22 -6.12
N ASP A 45 -23.75 -8.04 -7.08
CA ASP A 45 -23.03 -9.14 -7.76
C ASP A 45 -21.51 -9.09 -7.61
N GLY A 46 -21.00 -8.08 -6.91
CA GLY A 46 -19.66 -7.57 -7.11
C GLY A 46 -18.60 -8.32 -6.33
N PRO A 47 -17.36 -8.35 -6.86
CA PRO A 47 -16.25 -8.92 -6.13
C PRO A 47 -16.06 -8.18 -4.80
N TYR A 48 -15.38 -8.85 -3.88
CA TYR A 48 -14.88 -8.23 -2.67
C TYR A 48 -14.10 -6.93 -2.98
N GLY A 49 -14.38 -5.89 -2.21
CA GLY A 49 -13.68 -4.61 -2.30
C GLY A 49 -12.20 -4.71 -1.93
N PRO A 50 -11.46 -3.59 -1.99
CA PRO A 50 -10.04 -3.59 -1.64
C PRO A 50 -9.84 -3.96 -0.17
N SER A 51 -8.81 -4.76 0.10
CA SER A 51 -8.36 -5.03 1.46
C SER A 51 -7.53 -3.84 1.97
N ARG A 52 -7.99 -3.23 3.06
CA ARG A 52 -7.21 -2.21 3.77
C ARG A 52 -5.94 -2.84 4.34
N SER A 53 -6.02 -4.03 4.93
CA SER A 53 -4.86 -4.72 5.52
C SER A 53 -3.79 -5.01 4.48
N ALA A 54 -4.17 -5.54 3.31
CA ALA A 54 -3.24 -5.75 2.20
C ALA A 54 -2.64 -4.43 1.69
N ALA A 55 -3.46 -3.38 1.56
CA ALA A 55 -2.98 -2.07 1.13
C ALA A 55 -2.00 -1.42 2.13
N VAL A 56 -2.26 -1.55 3.44
CA VAL A 56 -1.34 -1.07 4.49
C VAL A 56 0.03 -1.75 4.39
N ASN A 57 0.06 -3.05 4.14
CA ASN A 57 1.32 -3.80 3.97
C ASN A 57 2.08 -3.30 2.74
N LEU A 58 1.39 -3.16 1.59
CA LEU A 58 1.99 -2.67 0.34
C LEU A 58 2.57 -1.26 0.50
N GLU A 59 1.83 -0.35 1.12
CA GLU A 59 2.29 1.02 1.32
C GLU A 59 3.43 1.12 2.34
N THR A 60 3.47 0.21 3.32
CA THR A 60 4.56 0.13 4.30
C THR A 60 5.86 -0.34 3.62
N GLU A 61 5.79 -1.39 2.80
CA GLU A 61 6.93 -1.86 2.02
C GLU A 61 7.43 -0.79 1.04
N TRP A 62 6.52 -0.11 0.35
CA TRP A 62 6.87 1.01 -0.52
C TRP A 62 7.58 2.13 0.26
N ARG A 63 7.02 2.55 1.40
CA ARG A 63 7.60 3.63 2.23
C ARG A 63 9.01 3.28 2.68
N ASP A 64 9.21 2.05 3.15
CA ASP A 64 10.50 1.61 3.67
C ASP A 64 11.54 1.56 2.54
N GLY A 65 11.17 1.09 1.35
CA GLY A 65 12.00 1.14 0.14
C GLY A 65 12.36 2.56 -0.30
N GLU A 66 11.41 3.50 -0.28
CA GLU A 66 11.68 4.91 -0.59
C GLU A 66 12.63 5.54 0.42
N LEU A 67 12.52 5.23 1.72
CA LEU A 67 13.42 5.78 2.73
C LEU A 67 14.87 5.32 2.51
N THR A 68 15.09 4.08 2.04
CA THR A 68 16.40 3.60 1.60
C THR A 68 16.92 4.38 0.40
N VAL A 69 16.09 4.60 -0.63
CA VAL A 69 16.47 5.39 -1.81
C VAL A 69 16.86 6.81 -1.39
N ILE A 70 16.06 7.45 -0.55
CA ILE A 70 16.33 8.82 -0.08
C ILE A 70 17.67 8.89 0.66
N ALA A 71 17.96 7.93 1.54
CA ALA A 71 19.24 7.89 2.27
C ALA A 71 20.42 7.84 1.29
N ARG A 72 20.38 6.92 0.32
CA ARG A 72 21.42 6.81 -0.72
C ARG A 72 21.55 8.09 -1.57
N GLN A 73 20.44 8.75 -1.89
CA GLN A 73 20.48 9.99 -2.66
C GLN A 73 21.10 11.16 -1.89
N LEU A 74 20.89 11.23 -0.57
CA LEU A 74 21.55 12.26 0.25
C LEU A 74 23.07 12.04 0.30
N GLU A 75 23.51 10.79 0.39
CA GLU A 75 24.94 10.43 0.30
C GLU A 75 25.51 10.73 -1.09
N ALA A 76 24.82 10.32 -2.16
CA ALA A 76 25.27 10.57 -3.54
C ALA A 76 25.41 12.07 -3.87
N ILE A 77 24.59 12.94 -3.27
CA ILE A 77 24.72 14.39 -3.41
C ILE A 77 26.00 14.90 -2.72
N GLU A 78 26.34 14.34 -1.56
CA GLU A 78 27.55 14.70 -0.83
C GLU A 78 28.81 14.20 -1.57
N GLU A 79 28.78 12.97 -2.10
CA GLU A 79 29.81 12.42 -2.99
C GLU A 79 29.98 13.27 -4.27
N ALA A 80 28.89 13.68 -4.90
CA ALA A 80 28.93 14.52 -6.11
C ALA A 80 29.55 15.90 -5.85
N ALA A 81 29.32 16.48 -4.66
CA ALA A 81 29.94 17.74 -4.27
C ALA A 81 31.47 17.58 -4.11
N ALA A 82 31.92 16.48 -3.49
CA ALA A 82 33.35 16.17 -3.38
C ALA A 82 33.99 15.89 -4.75
N ALA A 83 33.35 15.07 -5.59
CA ALA A 83 33.83 14.80 -6.95
C ALA A 83 33.98 16.11 -7.76
N ALA A 84 33.04 17.05 -7.62
CA ALA A 84 33.14 18.34 -8.29
C ALA A 84 34.33 19.20 -7.81
N GLU A 85 34.73 19.12 -6.54
CA GLU A 85 35.93 19.79 -6.01
C GLU A 85 37.22 19.16 -6.55
N GLU A 86 37.21 17.85 -6.78
CA GLU A 86 38.35 17.08 -7.30
C GLU A 86 38.41 17.03 -8.84
N GLY A 87 37.38 17.53 -9.52
CA GLY A 87 37.26 17.50 -10.99
C GLY A 87 36.91 16.12 -11.55
N GLU A 88 36.26 15.28 -10.74
CA GLU A 88 35.79 13.94 -11.07
C GLU A 88 34.31 13.92 -11.49
N ASP A 89 33.89 12.82 -12.12
CA ASP A 89 32.49 12.60 -12.50
C ASP A 89 31.62 12.31 -11.26
N PRO A 90 30.36 12.78 -11.22
CA PRO A 90 29.45 12.47 -10.13
C PRO A 90 29.08 10.97 -10.09
N PRO A 91 28.59 10.46 -8.95
CA PRO A 91 28.12 9.08 -8.84
C PRO A 91 27.05 8.76 -9.90
N ALA A 92 27.19 7.61 -10.56
CA ALA A 92 26.29 7.19 -11.64
C ALA A 92 24.83 6.97 -11.17
N ASP A 93 24.63 6.77 -9.87
CA ASP A 93 23.32 6.58 -9.24
C ASP A 93 22.72 7.87 -8.67
N LEU A 94 23.36 9.03 -8.89
CA LEU A 94 22.81 10.33 -8.52
C LEU A 94 21.56 10.64 -9.37
N LEU A 95 20.42 10.82 -8.70
CA LEU A 95 19.16 11.21 -9.31
C LEU A 95 18.96 12.73 -9.27
N PRO A 96 18.11 13.29 -10.15
CA PRO A 96 17.78 14.72 -10.12
C PRO A 96 17.21 15.19 -8.77
N GLY A 97 17.47 16.46 -8.46
CA GLY A 97 16.98 17.11 -7.27
C GLY A 97 18.08 17.64 -6.36
N THR A 98 17.73 18.60 -5.51
CA THR A 98 18.65 19.17 -4.52
C THR A 98 18.50 18.49 -3.18
N ARG A 99 19.51 18.61 -2.30
CA ARG A 99 19.43 18.12 -0.91
C ARG A 99 18.15 18.54 -0.20
N ASN A 100 17.74 19.81 -0.36
CA ASN A 100 16.51 20.33 0.25
C ASN A 100 15.24 19.68 -0.32
N LYS A 101 15.18 19.42 -1.63
CA LYS A 101 14.06 18.68 -2.24
C LYS A 101 13.98 17.25 -1.69
N TRP A 102 15.10 16.55 -1.57
CA TRP A 102 15.17 15.19 -1.01
C TRP A 102 14.82 15.15 0.48
N LEU A 103 15.27 16.12 1.28
CA LEU A 103 14.88 16.22 2.70
C LEU A 103 13.38 16.50 2.88
N SER A 104 12.81 17.37 2.04
CA SER A 104 11.36 17.62 2.03
C SER A 104 10.59 16.35 1.64
N TYR A 105 11.07 15.62 0.63
CA TYR A 105 10.50 14.35 0.21
C TYR A 105 10.53 13.32 1.33
N ARG A 106 11.66 13.19 2.04
CA ARG A 106 11.81 12.32 3.22
C ARG A 106 10.73 12.56 4.26
N THR A 107 10.50 13.82 4.62
CA THR A 107 9.46 14.17 5.61
C THR A 107 8.07 13.73 5.16
N LYS A 108 7.75 13.88 3.86
CA LYS A 108 6.47 13.43 3.30
C LYS A 108 6.34 11.91 3.31
N VAL A 109 7.39 11.19 2.90
CA VAL A 109 7.42 9.71 2.92
C VAL A 109 7.33 9.17 4.35
N SER A 110 8.08 9.72 5.31
CA SER A 110 7.99 9.31 6.72
C SER A 110 6.61 9.56 7.34
N ALA A 111 5.87 10.57 6.84
CA ALA A 111 4.51 10.86 7.26
C ALA A 111 3.44 9.99 6.54
N TRP A 112 3.81 9.21 5.51
CA TRP A 112 2.91 8.30 4.80
C TRP A 112 2.69 7.01 5.60
N LYS A 113 1.76 7.08 6.56
CA LYS A 113 1.42 5.98 7.49
C LYS A 113 0.02 6.20 8.05
N GLU A 114 -0.44 5.32 8.94
CA GLU A 114 -1.79 5.30 9.52
C GLU A 114 -2.29 6.64 10.10
N THR A 115 -1.38 7.51 10.58
CA THR A 115 -1.73 8.84 11.08
C THR A 115 -2.08 9.84 9.97
N ASN A 116 -1.83 9.50 8.71
CA ASN A 116 -2.20 10.28 7.54
C ASN A 116 -3.59 9.84 7.06
N THR A 117 -4.51 10.79 6.92
CA THR A 117 -5.91 10.53 6.56
C THR A 117 -6.08 9.95 5.15
N ALA A 118 -5.10 10.17 4.26
CA ALA A 118 -5.09 9.61 2.91
C ALA A 118 -4.55 8.17 2.88
N PHE A 119 -3.93 7.67 3.96
CA PHE A 119 -3.33 6.34 3.97
C PHE A 119 -4.37 5.21 4.16
N PRO A 120 -4.27 4.07 3.43
CA PRO A 120 -3.26 3.73 2.41
C PRO A 120 -3.71 4.02 0.96
N PHE A 121 -4.90 4.60 0.74
CA PHE A 121 -5.54 4.63 -0.58
C PHE A 121 -5.37 5.93 -1.37
N GLY A 122 -4.74 6.95 -0.80
CA GLY A 122 -4.51 8.23 -1.45
C GLY A 122 -3.21 8.28 -2.25
N ASP A 123 -2.88 9.48 -2.72
CA ASP A 123 -1.71 9.69 -3.57
C ASP A 123 -0.41 9.68 -2.78
N ARG A 124 0.52 8.85 -3.25
CA ARG A 124 1.88 8.78 -2.72
C ARG A 124 2.63 10.11 -2.93
N PRO A 125 3.49 10.50 -1.98
CA PRO A 125 4.50 11.52 -2.22
C PRO A 125 5.32 11.24 -3.50
N VAL A 126 5.54 12.29 -4.30
CA VAL A 126 6.32 12.22 -5.55
C VAL A 126 7.77 12.59 -5.31
N ARG A 127 8.70 11.82 -5.90
CA ARG A 127 10.14 12.08 -5.86
C ARG A 127 10.50 13.43 -6.51
N PRO A 128 11.63 14.04 -6.12
CA PRO A 128 12.17 15.19 -6.83
C PRO A 128 12.45 14.90 -8.32
N ALA A 129 12.21 15.92 -9.16
CA ALA A 129 12.69 16.01 -10.53
C ALA A 129 13.67 17.19 -10.66
#